data_AF-A0A3M1A5L5-F1
#
_entry.id   AF-A0A3M1A5L5-F1
#
_cell.length_a   1.000
_cell.length_b   1.000
_cell.length_c   1.000
_cell.angle_alpha   90.00
_cell.angle_beta   90.00
_cell.angle_gamma   90.00
#
_symmetry.space_group_name_H-M   'P 1'
#
loop_
_entity.id
_entity.type
_entity.pdbx_description
1 polymer ?
#
loop_
_entity_poly.entity_id
_entity_poly.type
_entity_poly.pdbx_seq_one_letter_code
_entity_poly.pdbx_strand_id
1 'polypeptide(L)'
;IVELFEYVTESDGKIYLKKYSFHWQDANGKLKRRWDNAPHHPELPNAPHHVHNEDGSVNEVKEIPDIFYIIETIEQGITQKS
;
A
#
# COMPACT_ATOMS: atom_id res chain seq x y z
N ILE A 1 9.52 -9.91 -3.83
CA ILE A 1 8.22 -10.59 -3.67
C ILE A 1 7.16 -9.52 -3.51
N VAL A 2 6.03 -9.66 -4.20
CA VAL A 2 4.92 -8.70 -4.17
C VAL A 2 3.64 -9.46 -3.85
N GLU A 3 2.89 -8.95 -2.88
CA GLU A 3 1.57 -9.47 -2.49
C GLU A 3 0.57 -8.32 -2.54
N LEU A 4 -0.51 -8.49 -3.31
CA LEU A 4 -1.54 -7.48 -3.52
C LEU A 4 -2.89 -8.06 -3.12
N PHE A 5 -3.60 -7.33 -2.26
CA PHE A 5 -4.92 -7.69 -1.80
C PHE A 5 -5.82 -6.45 -1.83
N GLU A 6 -7.01 -6.60 -2.40
CA GLU A 6 -8.09 -5.62 -2.33
C GLU A 6 -9.40 -6.33 -1.98
N TYR A 7 -10.20 -5.69 -1.15
CA TYR A 7 -11.59 -6.06 -0.89
C TYR A 7 -12.49 -4.89 -1.24
N VAL A 8 -13.35 -5.11 -2.23
CA VAL A 8 -14.29 -4.11 -2.75
C VAL A 8 -15.72 -4.59 -2.54
N THR A 9 -16.64 -3.63 -2.43
CA THR A 9 -18.08 -3.88 -2.41
C THR A 9 -18.76 -3.04 -3.48
N GLU A 10 -19.81 -3.54 -4.10
CA GLU A 10 -20.66 -2.79 -5.03
C GLU A 10 -21.95 -2.35 -4.34
N SER A 11 -22.37 -1.11 -4.60
CA SER A 11 -23.68 -0.57 -4.22
C SER A 11 -24.06 0.54 -5.19
N ASP A 12 -25.31 0.57 -5.64
CA ASP A 12 -25.85 1.59 -6.54
C ASP A 12 -25.01 1.78 -7.83
N GLY A 13 -24.45 0.69 -8.36
CA GLY A 13 -23.59 0.71 -9.55
C GLY A 13 -22.22 1.33 -9.32
N LYS A 14 -21.82 1.56 -8.06
CA LYS A 14 -20.51 2.09 -7.67
C LYS A 14 -19.71 1.05 -6.90
N ILE A 15 -18.42 0.97 -7.21
CA ILE A 15 -17.46 0.12 -6.49
C ILE A 15 -16.81 0.94 -5.38
N TYR A 16 -16.73 0.36 -4.19
CA TYR A 16 -16.11 0.97 -3.01
C TYR A 16 -14.97 0.09 -2.51
N LEU A 17 -13.77 0.66 -2.42
CA LEU A 17 -12.64 0.01 -1.76
C LEU A 17 -12.86 0.01 -0.24
N LYS A 18 -12.88 -1.18 0.37
CA LYS A 18 -13.11 -1.36 1.80
C LYS A 18 -11.84 -1.74 2.54
N LYS A 19 -11.04 -2.64 1.98
CA LYS A 19 -9.74 -3.04 2.54
C LYS A 19 -8.71 -3.20 1.45
N TYR A 20 -7.46 -2.91 1.75
CA TYR A 20 -6.34 -3.29 0.89
C TYR A 20 -5.09 -3.58 1.71
N SER A 21 -4.18 -4.33 1.11
CA SER A 21 -2.82 -4.54 1.57
C SER A 21 -1.93 -4.75 0.36
N PHE A 22 -1.01 -3.81 0.14
CA PHE A 22 0.00 -3.87 -0.90
C PHE A 22 1.35 -4.01 -0.25
N HIS A 23 1.96 -5.19 -0.36
CA HIS A 23 3.20 -5.52 0.33
C HIS A 23 4.32 -5.80 -0.67
N TRP A 24 5.43 -5.09 -0.53
CA TRP A 24 6.62 -5.28 -1.33
C TRP A 24 7.84 -5.52 -0.44
N GLN A 25 8.51 -6.64 -0.66
CA GLN A 25 9.73 -7.05 0.05
C GLN A 25 10.79 -7.59 -0.91
N ASP A 26 12.06 -7.57 -0.48
CA ASP A 26 13.14 -8.21 -1.23
C ASP A 26 13.16 -9.75 -1.07
N ALA A 27 14.11 -10.40 -1.72
CA ALA A 27 14.25 -11.86 -1.71
C ALA A 27 14.59 -12.44 -0.33
N ASN A 28 15.13 -11.62 0.59
CA ASN A 28 15.43 -12.03 1.96
C ASN A 28 14.26 -11.75 2.91
N GLY A 29 13.12 -11.27 2.40
CA GLY A 29 11.96 -10.90 3.20
C GLY A 29 12.06 -9.54 3.88
N LYS A 30 13.06 -8.71 3.54
CA LYS A 30 13.14 -7.35 4.08
C LYS A 30 12.09 -6.47 3.41
N LEU A 31 11.25 -5.83 4.22
CA LEU A 31 10.26 -4.87 3.75
C LEU A 31 10.93 -3.76 2.93
N LYS A 32 10.38 -3.49 1.74
CA LYS A 32 10.71 -2.31 0.93
C LYS A 32 9.67 -1.23 1.14
N ARG A 33 8.40 -1.60 1.02
CA ARG A 33 7.28 -0.72 1.33
C ARG A 33 6.01 -1.55 1.50
N ARG A 34 5.12 -1.11 2.39
CA ARG A 34 3.77 -1.67 2.50
C ARG A 34 2.75 -0.57 2.67
N TRP A 35 1.64 -0.66 1.95
CA TRP A 35 0.49 0.22 2.11
C TRP A 35 -0.69 -0.62 2.57
N ASP A 36 -1.39 -0.19 3.61
CA ASP A 36 -2.62 -0.84 4.05
C ASP A 36 -3.56 0.18 4.71
N ASN A 37 -4.79 -0.25 4.96
CA ASN A 37 -5.81 0.56 5.62
C ASN A 37 -6.38 -0.11 6.87
N ALA A 38 -5.60 -0.98 7.52
CA ALA A 38 -6.02 -1.53 8.80
C ALA A 38 -6.01 -0.41 9.87
N PRO A 39 -7.03 -0.32 10.76
CA PRO A 39 -7.24 0.83 11.63
C PRO A 39 -6.38 0.79 12.91
N HIS A 40 -5.07 0.63 12.77
CA HIS A 40 -4.11 0.51 13.89
C HIS A 40 -3.20 1.74 14.07
N HIS A 41 -3.28 2.73 13.18
CA HIS A 41 -2.59 4.03 13.27
C HIS A 41 -3.58 5.21 13.34
N PRO A 42 -4.39 5.34 14.41
CA PRO A 42 -5.38 6.42 14.55
C PRO A 42 -4.76 7.82 14.72
N GLU A 43 -3.46 7.91 15.01
CA GLU A 43 -2.72 9.15 15.18
C GLU A 43 -2.40 9.88 13.87
N LEU A 44 -2.52 9.21 12.72
CA LEU A 44 -2.22 9.79 11.42
C LEU A 44 -3.40 10.63 10.91
N PRO A 45 -3.15 11.79 10.27
CA PRO A 45 -4.23 12.67 9.78
C PRO A 45 -5.23 11.99 8.84
N ASN A 46 -4.75 11.07 8.00
CA ASN A 46 -5.56 10.35 6.99
C ASN A 46 -5.85 8.89 7.36
N ALA A 47 -5.90 8.57 8.67
CA ALA A 47 -6.26 7.24 9.14
C ALA A 47 -7.60 6.75 8.52
N PRO A 48 -7.72 5.46 8.18
CA PRO A 48 -6.80 4.37 8.52
C PRO A 48 -5.68 4.15 7.49
N HIS A 49 -5.57 4.99 6.48
CA HIS A 49 -4.66 4.78 5.35
C HIS A 49 -3.23 5.19 5.69
N HIS A 50 -2.29 4.28 5.52
CA HIS A 50 -0.88 4.53 5.86
C HIS A 50 0.09 3.71 5.03
N VAL A 51 1.37 4.07 5.13
CA VAL A 51 2.49 3.39 4.47
C VAL A 51 3.60 3.08 5.47
N HIS A 52 4.04 1.82 5.50
CA HIS A 52 5.24 1.34 6.19
C HIS A 52 6.43 1.42 5.23
N ASN A 53 7.54 2.01 5.69
CA ASN A 53 8.76 2.16 4.91
C ASN A 53 9.85 1.16 5.33
N GLU A 54 10.87 0.99 4.48
CA GLU A 54 12.00 0.09 4.74
C GLU A 54 12.77 0.40 6.04
N ASP A 55 12.74 1.65 6.52
CA ASP A 55 13.36 2.08 7.77
C ASP A 55 12.50 1.83 9.03
N GLY A 56 11.29 1.26 8.84
CA GLY A 56 10.33 1.01 9.92
C GLY A 56 9.43 2.19 10.27
N SER A 57 9.58 3.34 9.61
CA SER A 57 8.66 4.47 9.79
C SER A 57 7.29 4.16 9.19
N VAL A 58 6.25 4.67 9.86
CA VAL A 58 4.88 4.66 9.37
C VAL A 58 4.44 6.10 9.13
N ASN A 59 3.97 6.37 7.91
CA ASN A 59 3.54 7.70 7.49
C ASN A 59 2.12 7.66 6.95
N GLU A 60 1.44 8.81 6.97
CA GLU A 60 0.20 8.98 6.23
C GLU A 60 0.43 8.81 4.73
N VAL A 61 -0.61 8.38 4.02
CA VAL A 61 -0.64 8.50 2.57
C VAL A 61 -1.32 9.81 2.18
N LYS A 62 -0.78 10.47 1.15
CA LYS A 62 -1.40 11.68 0.58
C LYS A 62 -2.66 11.33 -0.22
N GLU A 63 -2.58 10.22 -0.94
CA GLU A 63 -3.67 9.68 -1.76
C GLU A 63 -3.73 8.17 -1.53
N ILE A 64 -4.94 7.61 -1.56
CA ILE A 64 -5.12 6.16 -1.44
C ILE A 64 -4.62 5.54 -2.74
N PRO A 65 -3.56 4.72 -2.71
CA PRO A 65 -3.02 4.14 -3.93
C PRO A 65 -3.99 3.12 -4.49
N ASP A 66 -4.15 3.11 -5.82
CA ASP A 66 -4.73 1.98 -6.52
C ASP A 66 -3.65 0.96 -6.93
N ILE A 67 -4.08 -0.21 -7.38
CA ILE A 67 -3.16 -1.29 -7.77
C ILE A 67 -2.20 -0.91 -8.91
N PHE A 68 -2.59 -0.02 -9.83
CA PHE A 68 -1.74 0.38 -10.95
C PHE A 68 -0.61 1.29 -10.48
N TYR A 69 -0.91 2.27 -9.63
CA TYR A 69 0.11 3.12 -9.00
C TYR A 69 1.17 2.29 -8.26
N ILE A 70 0.74 1.24 -7.57
CA ILE A 70 1.65 0.34 -6.84
C ILE A 70 2.57 -0.42 -7.79
N ILE A 71 2.02 -0.97 -8.88
CA ILE A 71 2.82 -1.69 -9.88
C ILE A 71 3.86 -0.75 -10.51
N GLU A 72 3.46 0.45 -10.94
CA GLU A 72 4.36 1.44 -11.50
C GLU A 72 5.47 1.84 -10.51
N THR A 73 5.12 2.04 -9.24
CA THR A 73 6.09 2.36 -8.18
C THR A 73 7.13 1.25 -8.01
N ILE A 74 6.70 -0.01 -8.06
CA ILE A 74 7.60 -1.16 -7.93
C ILE A 74 8.51 -1.26 -9.16
N GLU A 75 7.96 -1.13 -10.37
CA GLU A 75 8.74 -1.16 -11.62
C GLU A 75 9.82 -0.08 -11.66
N GLN A 76 9.48 1.15 -11.27
CA GLN A 76 10.45 2.25 -11.17
C GLN A 76 11.53 1.97 -10.12
N GLY A 77 11.14 1.39 -8.97
CA GLY A 77 12.07 1.03 -7.89
C GLY A 77 13.04 -0.10 -8.25
N ILE A 78 12.64 -1.00 -9.17
CA ILE A 78 13.50 -2.04 -9.72
C ILE A 78 14.45 -1.45 -10.78
N THR A 79 13.92 -0.60 -11.68
CA THR A 79 14.68 -0.04 -12.81
C THR A 79 15.79 0.89 -12.35
N GLN A 80 15.61 1.64 -11.25
CA GLN A 80 16.64 2.53 -10.70
C GLN A 80 17.82 1.81 -10.03
N LYS A 81 17.73 0.49 -9.81
CA LYS A 81 18.83 -0.32 -9.26
C LYS A 81 19.61 -1.09 -10.34
N SER A 82 19.30 -0.87 -11.61
CA SER A 82 19.91 -1.53 -12.78
C SER A 82 20.92 -0.63 -13.47
#